data_AF-A0AAU4AEJ2-F1
#
_entry.id   AF-A0AAU4AEJ2-F1
#
_cell.length_a   1.000
_cell.length_b   1.000
_cell.length_c   1.000
_cell.angle_alpha   90.00
_cell.angle_beta   90.00
_cell.angle_gamma   90.00
#
_symmetry.space_group_name_H-M   'P 1'
#
loop_
_entity.id
_entity.type
_entity.pdbx_description
1 polymer ?
#
loop_
_entity_poly.entity_id
_entity_poly.type
_entity_poly.pdbx_seq_one_letter_code
_entity_poly.pdbx_strand_id
1 'polypeptide(L)'
;MTTSGDEAAEGAEPLAWCLVANVARETAHGDGGLEIRDGLRHFSPGALVWVTPPMWGDGGERMRVTGRRRKDRWQYLSVVVHTRHLENFRVKGVYGPALLTALEGTRTTGPYARTYPLWSTRERAQEMADALNAGPVEVTFKGIRDYEKYGYGLQHPPVSNPPPMELEVRGHVFHLAQFNARRAVYSHLPPPVEPPFGETT
;
A
#
# COMPACT_ATOMS: atom_id res chain seq x y z
N MET A 1 11.81 3.38 -36.21
CA MET A 1 10.96 2.21 -35.88
C MET A 1 11.46 1.67 -34.55
N THR A 2 10.82 2.06 -33.45
CA THR A 2 11.16 1.63 -32.09
C THR A 2 10.38 0.36 -31.79
N THR A 3 11.05 -0.79 -31.85
CA THR A 3 10.46 -2.08 -31.46
C THR A 3 10.43 -2.17 -29.95
N SER A 4 9.21 -2.14 -29.41
CA SER A 4 8.87 -2.38 -28.01
C SER A 4 9.39 -3.75 -27.56
N GLY A 5 10.22 -3.77 -26.52
CA GLY A 5 10.71 -5.00 -25.88
C GLY A 5 9.66 -5.75 -25.06
N ASP A 6 8.40 -5.72 -25.50
CA ASP A 6 7.24 -6.34 -24.82
C ASP A 6 6.78 -7.63 -25.53
N GLU A 7 7.12 -7.84 -26.81
CA GLU A 7 6.65 -8.98 -27.61
C GLU A 7 7.44 -10.30 -27.41
N ALA A 8 8.52 -10.31 -26.61
CA ALA A 8 9.36 -11.52 -26.43
C ALA A 8 8.89 -12.46 -25.30
N ALA A 9 7.77 -12.18 -24.62
CA ALA A 9 7.29 -12.95 -23.47
C ALA A 9 5.95 -13.68 -23.71
N GLU A 10 5.50 -13.78 -24.96
CA GLU A 10 4.23 -14.41 -25.34
C GLU A 10 4.47 -15.88 -25.69
N GLY A 11 4.59 -16.75 -24.67
CA GLY A 11 4.71 -18.21 -24.89
C GLY A 11 5.45 -19.01 -23.80
N ALA A 12 6.11 -18.36 -22.85
CA ALA A 12 6.71 -19.05 -21.71
C ALA A 12 5.69 -19.17 -20.56
N GLU A 13 5.56 -20.36 -19.97
CA GLU A 13 4.76 -20.51 -18.74
C GLU A 13 5.47 -19.77 -17.59
N PRO A 14 4.74 -18.94 -16.82
CA PRO A 14 5.33 -18.24 -15.69
C PRO A 14 5.71 -19.23 -14.58
N LEU A 15 6.87 -19.02 -13.96
CA LEU A 15 7.34 -19.83 -12.82
C LEU A 15 6.44 -19.68 -11.59
N ALA A 16 5.82 -18.51 -11.42
CA ALA A 16 4.84 -18.23 -10.40
C ALA A 16 3.96 -17.04 -10.80
N TRP A 17 2.77 -16.93 -10.20
CA TRP A 17 1.97 -15.72 -10.25
C TRP A 17 2.27 -14.85 -9.04
N CYS A 18 2.35 -13.53 -9.25
CA CYS A 18 2.57 -12.60 -8.17
C CYS A 18 1.76 -11.33 -8.35
N LEU A 19 1.23 -10.82 -7.23
CA LEU A 19 0.68 -9.48 -7.17
C LEU A 19 1.81 -8.47 -7.36
N VAL A 20 1.63 -7.49 -8.22
CA VAL A 20 2.55 -6.36 -8.38
C VAL A 20 1.84 -5.05 -8.10
N ALA A 21 2.59 -4.09 -7.58
CA ALA A 21 2.12 -2.75 -7.30
C ALA A 21 3.19 -1.72 -7.67
N ASN A 22 2.78 -0.47 -7.79
CA ASN A 22 3.68 0.67 -7.87
C ASN A 22 3.83 1.29 -6.49
N VAL A 23 5.04 1.74 -6.14
CA VAL A 23 5.24 2.58 -4.96
C VAL A 23 4.59 3.94 -5.23
N ALA A 24 3.71 4.38 -4.34
CA ALA A 24 3.04 5.66 -4.45
C ALA A 24 4.05 6.80 -4.57
N ARG A 25 3.69 7.84 -5.33
CA ARG A 25 4.58 9.01 -5.50
C ARG A 25 4.87 9.68 -4.16
N GLU A 26 3.83 9.85 -3.37
CA GLU A 26 3.89 10.45 -2.04
C GLU A 26 3.52 9.39 -0.99
N THR A 27 4.24 9.40 0.12
CA THR A 27 4.03 8.46 1.23
C THR A 27 4.03 9.21 2.54
N ALA A 28 3.05 8.91 3.40
CA ALA A 28 2.92 9.50 4.73
C ALA A 28 3.68 8.69 5.80
N HIS A 29 4.59 9.35 6.51
CA HIS A 29 5.43 8.79 7.58
C HIS A 29 5.19 9.51 8.92
N GLY A 30 5.76 8.95 9.97
CA GLY A 30 5.70 9.53 11.32
C GLY A 30 4.34 9.31 12.01
N ASP A 31 4.29 9.73 13.27
CA ASP A 31 3.06 9.70 14.05
C ASP A 31 2.01 10.64 13.41
N GLY A 32 0.78 10.16 13.27
CA GLY A 32 -0.28 10.87 12.55
C GLY A 32 -0.10 11.01 11.03
N GLY A 33 0.99 10.52 10.43
CA GLY A 33 1.19 10.55 8.97
C GLY A 33 1.44 11.95 8.40
N LEU A 34 1.98 12.85 9.22
CA LEU A 34 2.21 14.26 8.86
C LEU A 34 3.47 14.46 8.01
N GLU A 35 4.40 13.50 8.02
CA GLU A 35 5.63 13.61 7.23
C GLU A 35 5.42 13.02 5.83
N ILE A 36 5.20 13.87 4.84
CA ILE A 36 5.11 13.43 3.44
C ILE A 36 6.51 13.29 2.84
N ARG A 37 6.78 12.15 2.22
CA ARG A 37 8.04 11.86 1.53
C ARG A 37 7.80 11.29 0.14
N ASP A 38 8.71 11.61 -0.77
CA ASP A 38 8.74 11.05 -2.11
C ASP A 38 9.15 9.57 -2.09
N GLY A 39 8.20 8.69 -2.39
CA GLY A 39 8.39 7.24 -2.43
C GLY A 39 8.88 6.68 -1.10
N LEU A 40 9.55 5.52 -1.14
CA LEU A 40 10.07 4.85 0.05
C LEU A 40 11.58 5.00 0.16
N ARG A 41 12.12 4.87 1.38
CA ARG A 41 13.58 4.90 1.61
C ARG A 41 14.36 3.98 0.67
N HIS A 42 13.77 2.83 0.33
CA HIS A 42 14.40 1.77 -0.45
C HIS A 42 14.01 1.76 -1.93
N PHE A 43 12.91 2.42 -2.30
CA PHE A 43 12.32 2.37 -3.64
C PHE A 43 11.97 3.77 -4.14
N SER A 44 12.29 4.03 -5.41
CA SER A 44 11.90 5.30 -6.05
C SER A 44 10.37 5.44 -6.14
N PRO A 45 9.84 6.67 -6.17
CA PRO A 45 8.46 6.95 -6.57
C PRO A 45 8.10 6.20 -7.86
N GLY A 46 6.96 5.53 -7.90
CA GLY A 46 6.47 4.78 -9.06
C GLY A 46 7.21 3.45 -9.33
N ALA A 47 8.17 3.05 -8.50
CA ALA A 47 8.90 1.79 -8.69
C ALA A 47 7.95 0.59 -8.65
N LEU A 48 8.14 -0.36 -9.58
CA LEU A 48 7.41 -1.62 -9.59
C LEU A 48 7.94 -2.54 -8.49
N VAL A 49 7.03 -3.05 -7.67
CA VAL A 49 7.31 -4.01 -6.61
C VAL A 49 6.39 -5.23 -6.73
N TRP A 50 6.90 -6.38 -6.34
CA TRP A 50 6.18 -7.66 -6.26
C TRP A 50 5.80 -7.92 -4.80
N VAL A 51 4.53 -8.22 -4.57
CA VAL A 51 3.89 -8.27 -3.25
C VAL A 51 3.62 -9.74 -2.92
N THR A 52 4.12 -10.21 -1.78
CA THR A 52 3.78 -11.57 -1.30
C THR A 52 2.41 -11.56 -0.62
N PRO A 53 1.74 -12.73 -0.46
CA PRO A 53 0.52 -12.84 0.34
C PRO A 53 0.69 -12.26 1.76
N PRO A 54 -0.38 -11.77 2.39
CA PRO A 54 -0.35 -11.28 3.76
C PRO A 54 -0.02 -12.43 4.73
N MET A 55 0.89 -12.18 5.67
CA MET A 55 1.43 -13.23 6.57
C MET A 55 1.25 -12.94 8.06
N TRP A 56 0.83 -11.72 8.41
CA TRP A 56 0.78 -11.26 9.80
C TRP A 56 -0.61 -11.28 10.42
N GLY A 57 -1.64 -11.71 9.68
CA GLY A 57 -3.03 -11.70 10.16
C GLY A 57 -3.58 -10.30 10.43
N ASP A 58 -2.89 -9.25 9.95
CA ASP A 58 -3.21 -7.83 10.08
C ASP A 58 -4.19 -7.35 9.00
N GLY A 59 -4.94 -8.27 8.39
CA GLY A 59 -5.83 -7.97 7.28
C GLY A 59 -5.14 -7.43 6.02
N GLY A 60 -3.80 -7.51 5.94
CA GLY A 60 -3.06 -6.93 4.83
C GLY A 60 -2.73 -5.44 5.00
N GLU A 61 -2.74 -4.91 6.23
CA GLU A 61 -2.22 -3.57 6.54
C GLU A 61 -0.75 -3.43 6.12
N ARG A 62 0.05 -4.50 6.33
CA ARG A 62 1.46 -4.56 5.97
C ARG A 62 1.72 -5.72 5.02
N MET A 63 2.46 -5.43 3.97
CA MET A 63 2.83 -6.40 2.96
C MET A 63 4.34 -6.44 2.80
N ARG A 64 4.89 -7.65 2.63
CA ARG A 64 6.28 -7.80 2.18
C ARG A 64 6.31 -7.57 0.67
N VAL A 65 7.13 -6.63 0.27
CA VAL A 65 7.34 -6.28 -1.13
C VAL A 65 8.79 -6.51 -1.52
N THR A 66 8.98 -7.06 -2.71
CA THR A 66 10.28 -7.28 -3.34
C THR A 66 10.39 -6.34 -4.53
N GLY A 67 11.45 -5.56 -4.62
CA GLY A 67 11.64 -4.65 -5.74
C GLY A 67 13.12 -4.41 -6.01
N ARG A 68 13.41 -3.72 -7.11
CA ARG A 68 14.79 -3.29 -7.42
C ARG A 68 15.17 -2.13 -6.51
N ARG A 69 16.38 -2.18 -5.93
CA ARG A 69 16.86 -1.10 -5.05
C ARG A 69 16.98 0.20 -5.83
N ARG A 70 16.64 1.33 -5.17
CA ARG A 70 16.81 2.67 -5.74
C ARG A 70 18.26 2.97 -6.17
N LYS A 71 19.24 2.57 -5.35
CA LYS A 71 20.68 2.82 -5.60
C LYS A 71 21.34 1.76 -6.49
N ASP A 72 20.79 0.56 -6.56
CA ASP A 72 21.33 -0.55 -7.33
C ASP A 72 20.20 -1.35 -7.99
N ARG A 73 19.97 -1.08 -9.28
CA ARG A 73 18.84 -1.67 -10.00
C ARG A 73 19.03 -3.17 -10.30
N TRP A 74 20.23 -3.71 -10.11
CA TRP A 74 20.55 -5.11 -10.34
C TRP A 74 20.23 -6.00 -9.14
N GLN A 75 20.09 -5.39 -7.96
CA GLN A 75 19.78 -6.11 -6.73
C GLN A 75 18.30 -5.99 -6.36
N TYR A 76 17.70 -7.14 -6.05
CA TYR A 76 16.40 -7.19 -5.41
C TYR A 76 16.53 -6.99 -3.90
N LEU A 77 15.60 -6.22 -3.34
CA LEU A 77 15.46 -6.04 -1.91
C LEU A 77 14.02 -6.33 -1.53
N SER A 78 13.86 -7.09 -0.45
CA SER A 78 12.57 -7.35 0.15
C SER A 78 12.45 -6.56 1.45
N VAL A 79 11.37 -5.81 1.60
CA VAL A 79 11.04 -5.05 2.81
C VAL A 79 9.56 -5.14 3.10
N VAL A 80 9.19 -4.95 4.36
CA VAL A 80 7.79 -4.83 4.77
C VAL A 80 7.38 -3.36 4.68
N VAL A 81 6.26 -3.08 4.02
CA VAL A 81 5.72 -1.73 3.82
C VAL A 81 4.24 -1.72 4.13
N HIS A 82 3.70 -0.56 4.49
CA HIS A 82 2.26 -0.37 4.58
C HIS A 82 1.63 -0.38 3.19
N THR A 83 0.50 -1.06 3.07
CA THR A 83 -0.23 -1.21 1.81
C THR A 83 -0.70 0.12 1.25
N ARG A 84 -0.93 1.14 2.10
CA ARG A 84 -1.23 2.53 1.71
C ARG A 84 -0.17 3.20 0.84
N HIS A 85 1.09 2.75 0.94
CA HIS A 85 2.21 3.29 0.16
C HIS A 85 2.35 2.61 -1.21
N LEU A 86 1.42 1.74 -1.54
CA LEU A 86 1.37 1.01 -2.79
C LEU A 86 0.09 1.37 -3.54
N GLU A 87 0.17 1.41 -4.85
CA GLU A 87 -0.92 1.75 -5.74
C GLU A 87 -0.87 0.90 -7.02
N ASN A 88 -1.96 0.90 -7.80
CA ASN A 88 -2.04 0.23 -9.10
C ASN A 88 -1.73 -1.28 -9.01
N PHE A 89 -2.39 -1.95 -8.06
CA PHE A 89 -2.26 -3.39 -7.87
C PHE A 89 -2.74 -4.14 -9.09
N ARG A 90 -1.94 -5.09 -9.59
CA ARG A 90 -2.26 -5.94 -10.74
C ARG A 90 -1.52 -7.26 -10.64
N VAL A 91 -1.98 -8.29 -11.34
CA VAL A 91 -1.30 -9.60 -11.33
C VAL A 91 -0.30 -9.68 -12.49
N LYS A 92 0.90 -10.20 -12.22
CA LYS A 92 1.91 -10.52 -13.26
C LYS A 92 2.54 -11.88 -13.03
N GLY A 93 2.91 -12.53 -14.12
CA GLY A 93 3.76 -13.72 -14.11
C GLY A 93 5.20 -13.38 -13.71
N VAL A 94 5.82 -14.26 -12.93
CA VAL A 94 7.23 -14.21 -12.56
C VAL A 94 7.99 -15.17 -13.47
N TYR A 95 8.87 -14.63 -14.32
CA TYR A 95 9.65 -15.41 -15.28
C TYR A 95 11.13 -15.56 -14.86
N GLY A 96 11.61 -14.70 -13.97
CA GLY A 96 13.02 -14.65 -13.58
C GLY A 96 13.32 -15.48 -12.33
N PRO A 97 14.27 -16.45 -12.37
CA PRO A 97 14.62 -17.25 -11.19
C PRO A 97 15.19 -16.40 -10.06
N ALA A 98 15.99 -15.35 -10.37
CA ALA A 98 16.53 -14.44 -9.35
C ALA A 98 15.43 -13.68 -8.59
N LEU A 99 14.33 -13.34 -9.27
CA LEU A 99 13.17 -12.70 -8.65
C LEU A 99 12.40 -13.70 -7.78
N LEU A 100 12.22 -14.93 -8.27
CA LEU A 100 11.59 -16.01 -7.51
C LEU A 100 12.34 -16.26 -6.19
N THR A 101 13.67 -16.42 -6.25
CA THR A 101 14.50 -16.59 -5.05
C THR A 101 14.40 -15.40 -4.09
N ALA A 102 14.35 -14.17 -4.60
CA ALA A 102 14.18 -12.98 -3.75
C ALA A 102 12.78 -12.93 -3.08
N LEU A 103 11.75 -13.35 -3.81
CA LEU A 103 10.37 -13.42 -3.33
C LEU A 103 10.21 -14.47 -2.24
N GLU A 104 10.67 -15.69 -2.50
CA GLU A 104 10.66 -16.78 -1.53
C GLU A 104 11.47 -16.40 -0.30
N GLY A 105 12.63 -15.79 -0.49
CA GLY A 105 13.54 -15.41 0.59
C GLY A 105 13.83 -16.57 1.56
N THR A 106 14.55 -16.28 2.63
CA THR A 106 14.73 -17.25 3.70
C THR A 106 14.45 -16.56 5.02
N ARG A 107 13.46 -17.05 5.77
CA ARG A 107 13.03 -16.47 7.06
C ARG A 107 14.05 -16.72 8.18
N THR A 108 14.99 -17.64 7.99
CA THR A 108 16.03 -18.03 8.96
C THR A 108 17.19 -18.70 8.24
N THR A 109 18.43 -18.41 8.59
CA THR A 109 19.60 -19.21 8.17
C THR A 109 19.68 -20.45 9.08
N GLY A 110 19.65 -21.66 8.51
CA GLY A 110 19.73 -22.92 9.26
C GLY A 110 18.62 -23.91 8.93
N PRO A 111 18.52 -25.05 9.65
CA PRO A 111 17.60 -26.15 9.34
C PRO A 111 16.10 -25.79 9.47
N TYR A 112 15.79 -24.61 10.00
CA TYR A 112 14.43 -24.06 10.11
C TYR A 112 14.13 -22.94 9.10
N ALA A 113 14.94 -22.84 8.05
CA ALA A 113 14.71 -21.96 6.91
C ALA A 113 13.29 -22.18 6.35
N ARG A 114 12.37 -21.26 6.65
CA ARG A 114 11.07 -21.20 5.98
C ARG A 114 11.14 -20.23 4.82
N THR A 115 10.61 -20.63 3.68
CA THR A 115 10.33 -19.74 2.57
C THR A 115 9.06 -18.93 2.86
N TYR A 116 9.02 -17.72 2.33
CA TYR A 116 7.80 -16.92 2.30
C TYR A 116 6.83 -17.54 1.29
N PRO A 117 5.54 -17.63 1.64
CA PRO A 117 4.53 -18.14 0.72
C PRO A 117 4.47 -17.25 -0.53
N LEU A 118 4.24 -17.89 -1.67
CA LEU A 118 3.86 -17.24 -2.90
C LEU A 118 2.34 -17.33 -3.09
N TRP A 119 1.82 -16.59 -4.06
CA TRP A 119 0.41 -16.71 -4.44
C TRP A 119 0.18 -18.09 -5.05
N SER A 120 -0.76 -18.84 -4.47
CA SER A 120 -1.07 -20.21 -4.91
C SER A 120 -1.71 -20.25 -6.29
N THR A 121 -2.53 -19.26 -6.63
CA THR A 121 -3.21 -19.16 -7.93
C THR A 121 -3.26 -17.71 -8.42
N ARG A 122 -3.40 -17.55 -9.75
CA ARG A 122 -3.58 -16.23 -10.38
C ARG A 122 -4.88 -15.58 -9.90
N GLU A 123 -5.94 -16.36 -9.79
CA GLU A 123 -7.27 -15.94 -9.38
C GLU A 123 -7.23 -15.35 -7.97
N ARG A 124 -6.56 -16.02 -7.04
CA ARG A 124 -6.42 -15.54 -5.66
C ARG A 124 -5.61 -14.25 -5.58
N ALA A 125 -4.58 -14.12 -6.41
CA ALA A 125 -3.82 -12.89 -6.52
C ALA A 125 -4.66 -11.75 -7.12
N GLN A 126 -5.55 -12.06 -8.06
CA GLN A 126 -6.43 -11.08 -8.70
C GLN A 126 -7.52 -10.59 -7.73
N GLU A 127 -8.18 -11.51 -7.01
CA GLU A 127 -9.13 -11.16 -5.95
C GLU A 127 -8.51 -10.20 -4.93
N MET A 128 -7.26 -10.45 -4.52
CA MET A 128 -6.56 -9.53 -3.63
C MET A 128 -6.24 -8.20 -4.32
N ALA A 129 -5.79 -8.21 -5.57
CA ALA A 129 -5.51 -6.98 -6.30
C ALA A 129 -6.76 -6.08 -6.34
N ASP A 130 -7.92 -6.68 -6.64
CA ASP A 130 -9.20 -5.99 -6.72
C ASP A 130 -9.62 -5.49 -5.33
N ALA A 131 -9.48 -6.31 -4.30
CA ALA A 131 -9.76 -5.92 -2.91
C ALA A 131 -8.86 -4.78 -2.42
N LEU A 132 -7.59 -4.74 -2.82
CA LEU A 132 -6.64 -3.68 -2.43
C LEU A 132 -6.82 -2.40 -3.23
N ASN A 133 -7.20 -2.52 -4.51
CA ASN A 133 -7.56 -1.37 -5.32
C ASN A 133 -8.88 -0.74 -4.84
N ALA A 134 -9.86 -1.57 -4.46
CA ALA A 134 -11.12 -1.15 -3.85
C ALA A 134 -10.97 -0.77 -2.36
N GLY A 135 -9.89 -1.20 -1.73
CA GLY A 135 -9.66 -1.14 -0.29
C GLY A 135 -9.62 0.28 0.25
N PRO A 136 -10.13 0.49 1.47
CA PRO A 136 -10.42 1.81 1.98
C PRO A 136 -9.15 2.63 2.19
N VAL A 137 -9.33 3.94 2.08
CA VAL A 137 -8.38 4.92 2.58
C VAL A 137 -8.17 4.67 4.07
N GLU A 138 -6.93 4.62 4.55
CA GLU A 138 -6.66 4.47 5.98
C GLU A 138 -7.24 5.66 6.73
N VAL A 139 -8.06 5.41 7.74
CA VAL A 139 -8.79 6.45 8.47
C VAL A 139 -8.16 6.67 9.83
N THR A 140 -7.88 7.93 10.18
CA THR A 140 -7.47 8.30 11.54
C THR A 140 -8.40 9.38 12.06
N PHE A 141 -8.88 9.25 13.30
CA PHE A 141 -9.73 10.26 13.94
C PHE A 141 -8.91 11.07 14.95
N LYS A 142 -8.78 12.39 14.77
CA LYS A 142 -8.11 13.29 15.71
C LYS A 142 -9.09 13.79 16.78
N GLY A 143 -8.59 13.90 18.02
CA GLY A 143 -9.34 14.51 19.13
C GLY A 143 -10.09 13.53 20.03
N ILE A 144 -9.96 12.23 19.78
CA ILE A 144 -10.47 11.20 20.69
C ILE A 144 -9.27 10.47 21.26
N ARG A 145 -9.19 10.39 22.59
CA ARG A 145 -8.23 9.49 23.24
C ARG A 145 -8.60 8.07 22.82
N ASP A 146 -7.85 7.51 21.87
CA ASP A 146 -8.02 6.17 21.29
C ASP A 146 -8.19 5.05 22.34
N TYR A 147 -7.72 5.28 23.57
CA TYR A 147 -7.68 4.28 24.63
C TYR A 147 -9.01 4.00 25.36
N GLU A 148 -9.93 4.97 25.46
CA GLU A 148 -11.06 4.83 26.41
C GLU A 148 -12.44 4.66 25.75
N LYS A 149 -12.62 5.01 24.47
CA LYS A 149 -13.97 5.02 23.85
C LYS A 149 -14.19 3.98 22.76
N TYR A 150 -13.13 3.45 22.13
CA TYR A 150 -13.27 2.60 20.94
C TYR A 150 -12.69 1.19 21.03
N GLY A 151 -11.99 0.84 22.11
CA GLY A 151 -11.58 -0.54 22.37
C GLY A 151 -10.63 -1.14 21.32
N TYR A 152 -9.83 -2.11 21.75
CA TYR A 152 -9.03 -2.90 20.84
C TYR A 152 -9.95 -3.66 19.86
N GLY A 153 -9.80 -3.42 18.55
CA GLY A 153 -10.39 -4.27 17.51
C GLY A 153 -11.46 -3.65 16.61
N LEU A 154 -11.72 -2.34 16.67
CA LEU A 154 -12.69 -1.72 15.78
C LEU A 154 -12.10 -1.49 14.37
N GLN A 155 -12.57 -2.30 13.42
CA GLN A 155 -12.46 -2.02 11.99
C GLN A 155 -12.96 -0.58 11.76
N HIS A 156 -12.08 0.33 11.38
CA HIS A 156 -12.51 1.65 10.92
C HIS A 156 -13.52 1.45 9.78
N PRO A 157 -14.63 2.22 9.73
CA PRO A 157 -15.58 2.08 8.65
C PRO A 157 -14.83 2.23 7.31
N PRO A 158 -15.07 1.35 6.33
CA PRO A 158 -14.39 1.43 5.05
C PRO A 158 -14.74 2.78 4.41
N VAL A 159 -13.74 3.66 4.33
CA VAL A 159 -13.88 4.96 3.68
C VAL A 159 -13.60 4.80 2.19
N SER A 160 -14.52 5.32 1.36
CA SER A 160 -14.37 5.34 -0.09
C SER A 160 -13.09 6.06 -0.51
N ASN A 161 -12.60 5.73 -1.71
CA ASN A 161 -11.56 6.49 -2.38
C ASN A 161 -12.16 7.15 -3.64
N PRO A 162 -12.30 8.49 -3.72
CA PRO A 162 -11.84 9.49 -2.76
C PRO A 162 -12.66 9.50 -1.45
N PRO A 163 -12.05 9.95 -0.33
CA PRO A 163 -12.72 9.98 0.97
C PRO A 163 -13.83 11.04 1.00
N PRO A 164 -14.97 10.77 1.65
CA PRO A 164 -16.03 11.75 1.80
C PRO A 164 -15.58 12.88 2.73
N MET A 165 -16.07 14.10 2.48
CA MET A 165 -15.74 15.27 3.32
C MET A 165 -16.28 15.13 4.75
N GLU A 166 -17.39 14.42 4.92
CA GLU A 166 -18.02 14.19 6.21
C GLU A 166 -18.24 12.70 6.41
N LEU A 167 -17.94 12.21 7.61
CA LEU A 167 -18.10 10.82 7.99
C LEU A 167 -18.86 10.77 9.30
N GLU A 168 -20.05 10.16 9.25
CA GLU A 168 -20.83 9.87 10.46
C GLU A 168 -20.41 8.52 11.02
N VAL A 169 -19.86 8.51 12.23
CA VAL A 169 -19.47 7.27 12.93
C VAL A 169 -20.17 7.23 14.28
N ARG A 170 -21.11 6.28 14.43
CA ARG A 170 -21.87 6.03 15.67
C ARG A 170 -22.52 7.31 16.24
N GLY A 171 -23.14 8.12 15.37
CA GLY A 171 -23.83 9.36 15.74
C GLY A 171 -22.91 10.57 15.97
N HIS A 172 -21.62 10.46 15.66
CA HIS A 172 -20.69 11.59 15.65
C HIS A 172 -20.33 11.95 14.22
N VAL A 173 -20.49 13.22 13.86
CA VAL A 173 -20.01 13.76 12.59
C VAL A 173 -18.52 14.11 12.74
N PHE A 174 -17.74 13.67 11.77
CA PHE A 174 -16.36 14.06 11.60
C PHE A 174 -16.14 14.66 10.22
N HIS A 175 -15.31 15.68 10.14
CA HIS A 175 -14.95 16.34 8.90
C HIS A 175 -13.54 15.93 8.47
N LEU A 176 -13.35 15.72 7.17
CA LEU A 176 -12.06 15.42 6.57
C LEU A 176 -11.13 16.62 6.78
N ALA A 177 -10.14 16.45 7.65
CA ALA A 177 -9.16 17.48 7.96
C ALA A 177 -7.96 17.41 7.01
N GLN A 178 -7.50 16.20 6.67
CA GLN A 178 -6.33 15.99 5.80
C GLN A 178 -6.52 14.70 4.99
N PHE A 179 -6.18 14.72 3.70
CA PHE A 179 -6.12 13.51 2.87
C PHE A 179 -4.82 13.48 2.07
N ASN A 180 -3.87 12.65 2.51
CA ASN A 180 -2.55 12.53 1.87
C ASN A 180 -2.18 11.05 1.75
N ALA A 181 -1.60 10.64 0.61
CA ALA A 181 -1.06 9.29 0.39
C ALA A 181 -2.01 8.14 0.82
N ARG A 182 -3.28 8.21 0.40
CA ARG A 182 -4.36 7.25 0.75
C ARG A 182 -4.61 7.11 2.26
N ARG A 183 -4.30 8.14 3.04
CA ARG A 183 -4.69 8.30 4.45
C ARG A 183 -5.60 9.51 4.61
N ALA A 184 -6.81 9.29 5.12
CA ALA A 184 -7.76 10.32 5.49
C ALA A 184 -7.73 10.53 7.01
N VAL A 185 -7.50 11.76 7.41
CA VAL A 185 -7.55 12.19 8.80
C VAL A 185 -8.83 12.99 8.99
N TYR A 186 -9.67 12.52 9.88
CA TYR A 186 -10.94 13.14 10.24
C TYR A 186 -10.83 13.83 11.60
N SER A 187 -11.52 14.96 11.75
CA SER A 187 -11.58 15.75 12.98
C SER A 187 -13.02 16.06 13.33
N HIS A 188 -13.32 16.24 14.62
CA HIS A 188 -14.62 16.79 15.05
C HIS A 188 -14.79 18.27 14.71
N LEU A 189 -13.69 18.97 14.39
CA LEU A 189 -13.75 20.36 13.97
C LEU A 189 -13.96 20.41 12.45
N PRO A 190 -14.86 21.27 11.94
CA PRO A 190 -14.96 21.51 10.52
C PRO A 190 -13.63 22.05 9.97
N PRO A 191 -13.28 21.76 8.70
CA PRO A 191 -12.10 22.34 8.08
C PRO A 191 -12.17 23.86 8.18
N PRO A 192 -11.06 24.55 8.46
CA PRO A 192 -11.05 26.01 8.48
C PRO A 192 -11.51 26.50 7.10
N VAL A 193 -12.61 27.26 7.06
CA VAL A 193 -13.07 27.92 5.84
C VAL A 193 -11.97 28.90 5.47
N GLU A 194 -11.29 28.69 4.33
CA GLU A 194 -10.39 29.69 3.79
C GLU A 194 -11.20 30.99 3.65
N PRO A 195 -10.78 32.10 4.27
CA PRO A 195 -11.47 33.37 4.07
C PRO A 195 -11.46 33.66 2.56
N PRO A 196 -12.57 34.16 1.99
CA PRO A 196 -12.62 34.47 0.57
C PRO A 196 -11.45 35.40 0.25
N PHE A 197 -10.60 34.95 -0.68
CA PHE A 197 -9.47 35.75 -1.15
C PHE A 197 -10.00 37.07 -1.74
N GLY A 198 -9.79 38.17 -1.00
CA GLY A 198 -9.69 39.52 -1.54
C GLY A 198 -11.00 40.25 -1.87
N GLU A 199 -11.63 40.84 -0.85
CA GLU A 199 -12.16 42.20 -1.00
C GLU A 199 -11.12 43.16 -0.40
N THR A 200 -10.13 43.51 -1.21
CA THR A 200 -9.36 44.75 -0.99
C THR A 200 -10.17 45.90 -1.54
N THR A 201 -10.62 46.76 -0.61
CA THR A 201 -11.17 48.11 -0.80
C THR A 201 -10.41 48.94 -1.82
#